data_AF-A0ABD0PK16-F1
#
_entry.id   AF-A0ABD0PK16-F1
#
_cell.length_a   1.000
_cell.length_b   1.000
_cell.length_c   1.000
_cell.angle_alpha   90.00
_cell.angle_beta   90.00
_cell.angle_gamma   90.00
#
_symmetry.space_group_name_H-M   'P 1'
#
loop_
_entity.id
_entity.type
_entity.pdbx_description
1 polymer ?
#
loop_
_entity_poly.entity_id
_entity_poly.type
_entity_poly.pdbx_seq_one_letter_code
_entity_poly.pdbx_strand_id
1 'polypeptide(L)' 'MFARWISPGSVRLTVWLWLLTVSGTLGSASELKVRVRLADGQITDELLEADSERDSITVEFKQGDGTLITFVADFKQ' A
#
# COMPACT_ATOMS: atom_id res chain seq x y z
N MET A 1 -29.34 23.14 31.91
CA MET A 1 -28.21 22.19 31.95
C MET A 1 -28.73 20.82 31.52
N PHE A 2 -28.50 20.43 30.26
CA PHE A 2 -28.99 19.15 29.76
C PHE A 2 -28.05 18.04 30.22
N ALA A 3 -28.46 17.31 31.27
CA ALA A 3 -27.78 16.10 31.71
C ALA A 3 -27.99 15.02 30.64
N ARG A 4 -27.05 14.93 29.71
CA ARG A 4 -27.01 13.90 28.68
C ARG A 4 -26.68 12.57 29.35
N TRP A 5 -27.71 11.82 29.75
CA TRP A 5 -27.59 10.47 30.28
C TRP A 5 -27.10 9.54 29.16
N ILE A 6 -25.80 9.25 29.18
CA ILE A 6 -25.19 8.29 28.28
C ILE A 6 -25.53 6.90 28.84
N SER A 7 -26.56 6.27 28.30
CA SER A 7 -26.92 4.90 28.68
C SER A 7 -25.74 3.95 28.42
N PRO A 8 -25.40 3.01 29.32
CA PRO A 8 -24.27 2.09 29.15
C PRO A 8 -24.39 1.21 27.89
N GLY A 9 -25.60 0.99 27.37
CA GLY A 9 -25.83 0.33 26.09
C GLY A 9 -25.33 1.15 24.89
N SER A 10 -25.38 2.47 24.98
CA SER A 10 -24.92 3.39 23.93
C SER A 10 -23.42 3.35 23.76
N VAL A 11 -22.66 3.21 24.85
CA VAL A 11 -21.18 3.15 24.82
C VAL A 11 -20.72 1.85 24.15
N ARG A 12 -21.38 0.72 24.47
CA ARG A 12 -21.08 -0.58 23.85
C ARG A 12 -21.36 -0.58 22.35
N LEU A 13 -22.47 0.02 21.93
CA LEU A 13 -22.83 0.11 20.51
C LEU A 13 -21.81 0.97 19.74
N THR A 14 -21.40 2.11 20.31
CA THR A 14 -20.39 2.97 19.71
C THR A 14 -19.05 2.27 19.58
N VAL A 15 -18.58 1.55 20.60
CA VAL A 15 -17.32 0.78 20.54
C VAL A 15 -17.39 -0.32 19.48
N TRP A 16 -18.52 -1.04 19.38
CA TRP A 16 -18.72 -2.04 18.33
C TRP A 16 -18.71 -1.44 16.92
N LEU A 17 -19.34 -0.27 16.74
CA LEU A 17 -19.33 0.44 15.47
C LEU A 17 -17.92 0.90 15.06
N TRP A 18 -17.12 1.34 16.03
CA TRP A 18 -15.70 1.68 15.82
C TRP A 18 -14.86 0.45 15.47
N LEU A 19 -15.06 -0.68 16.14
CA LEU A 19 -14.35 -1.93 15.82
C LEU A 19 -14.72 -2.46 14.42
N LEU A 20 -15.99 -2.35 14.02
CA LEU A 20 -16.46 -2.79 12.70
C LEU A 20 -15.88 -1.92 11.57
N THR A 21 -15.81 -0.60 11.79
CA THR A 21 -15.24 0.35 10.82
C THR A 21 -13.72 0.22 10.69
N VAL A 22 -13.00 0.04 11.81
CA VAL A 22 -11.56 -0.25 11.77
C VAL A 22 -11.29 -1.55 11.01
N SER A 23 -12.06 -2.61 11.28
CA SER A 23 -11.91 -3.91 10.61
C SER A 23 -12.19 -3.85 9.11
N GLY A 24 -13.12 -3.00 8.66
CA GLY A 24 -13.47 -2.85 7.24
C GLY A 24 -12.41 -2.10 6.41
N THR A 25 -11.45 -1.43 7.03
CA THR A 25 -10.37 -0.70 6.34
C THR A 25 -9.07 -1.49 6.20
N LEU A 26 -8.92 -2.60 6.93
CA LEU A 26 -7.81 -3.55 6.76
C LEU A 26 -8.13 -4.50 5.58
N GLY A 27 -8.10 -4.02 4.33
CA GLY A 27 -8.45 -4.96 3.26
C GLY A 27 -8.32 -4.53 1.82
N SER A 28 -7.63 -3.43 1.52
CA SER A 28 -7.33 -3.09 0.13
C SER A 28 -5.92 -2.51 0.05
N ALA A 29 -4.93 -3.36 0.29
CA ALA A 29 -3.59 -3.09 -0.18
C ALA A 29 -3.64 -3.12 -1.71
N SER A 30 -3.60 -1.94 -2.33
CA SER A 30 -3.48 -1.85 -3.78
C SER A 30 -2.04 -2.22 -4.13
N GLU A 31 -1.86 -3.39 -4.77
CA GLU A 31 -0.56 -3.84 -5.26
C GLU A 31 -0.38 -3.35 -6.70
N LEU A 32 0.69 -2.59 -6.96
CA LEU A 32 1.06 -2.16 -8.30
C LEU A 32 2.13 -3.09 -8.84
N LYS A 33 1.81 -3.84 -9.89
CA LYS A 33 2.75 -4.71 -10.60
C LYS A 33 3.25 -4.04 -11.87
N VAL A 34 4.55 -4.11 -12.12
CA VAL A 34 5.17 -3.58 -13.34
C VAL A 34 5.58 -4.70 -14.24
N ARG A 35 5.28 -4.58 -15.53
CA ARG A 35 5.84 -5.47 -16.56
C ARG A 35 7.03 -4.83 -17.22
N VAL A 36 8.19 -5.46 -17.06
CA VAL A 36 9.41 -5.07 -17.77
C VAL A 36 9.52 -5.92 -19.02
N ARG A 37 9.69 -5.28 -20.18
CA ARG A 37 10.01 -5.97 -21.43
C ARG A 37 11.51 -5.87 -21.67
N LEU A 38 12.17 -7.01 -21.65
CA LEU A 38 13.60 -7.14 -21.92
C LEU A 38 13.90 -7.00 -23.42
N ALA A 39 15.16 -6.75 -23.75
CA ALA A 39 15.62 -6.54 -25.13
C ALA A 39 15.42 -7.77 -26.02
N ASP A 40 15.42 -8.96 -25.43
CA ASP A 40 15.12 -10.24 -26.11
C ASP A 40 13.61 -10.48 -26.31
N GLY A 41 12.76 -9.56 -25.83
CA GLY A 41 11.30 -9.63 -25.92
C GLY A 41 10.63 -10.40 -24.79
N GLN A 42 11.38 -10.94 -23.83
CA GLN A 42 10.82 -11.55 -22.63
C GLN A 42 10.12 -10.48 -21.76
N ILE A 43 9.02 -10.87 -21.11
CA ILE A 43 8.27 -10.01 -20.20
C ILE A 43 8.35 -10.62 -18.80
N THR A 44 8.77 -9.83 -17.81
CA THR A 44 8.78 -10.22 -16.39
C THR A 44 7.86 -9.30 -15.60
N ASP A 45 7.15 -9.87 -14.63
CA ASP A 45 6.38 -9.10 -13.65
C ASP A 45 7.30 -8.79 -12.46
N GLU A 46 7.47 -7.51 -12.14
CA GLU A 46 8.27 -7.02 -11.01
C GLU A 46 7.39 -6.22 -10.04
N LEU A 47 7.79 -6.22 -8.77
CA LEU A 47 7.11 -5.49 -7.69
C LEU A 47 7.58 -4.03 -7.65
N LEU A 48 6.61 -3.12 -7.53
CA LEU A 48 6.89 -1.71 -7.28
C LEU A 48 6.78 -1.42 -5.78
N GLU A 49 7.89 -0.99 -5.18
CA GLU A 49 7.88 -0.44 -3.82
C GLU A 49 7.90 1.09 -3.88
N ALA A 50 6.91 1.70 -3.26
CA ALA A 50 6.84 3.14 -3.07
C ALA A 50 7.44 3.49 -1.69
N ASP A 51 8.51 4.27 -1.67
CA ASP A 51 9.06 4.87 -0.46
C ASP A 51 8.46 6.28 -0.32
N SER A 52 7.38 6.38 0.44
CA SER A 52 6.67 7.64 0.72
C SER A 52 7.49 8.62 1.57
N GLU A 53 8.56 8.18 2.24
CA GLU A 53 9.45 9.11 2.97
C GLU A 53 10.40 9.82 2.01
N ARG A 54 10.80 9.13 0.93
CA ARG A 54 11.72 9.65 -0.08
C ARG A 54 11.03 10.24 -1.31
N ASP A 55 9.70 10.15 -1.40
CA ASP A 55 8.94 10.48 -2.61
C ASP A 55 9.53 9.80 -3.84
N SER A 56 9.87 8.51 -3.72
CA SER A 56 10.54 7.78 -4.79
C SER A 56 9.96 6.39 -5.00
N ILE A 57 10.05 5.93 -6.25
CA ILE A 57 9.67 4.60 -6.68
C ILE A 57 10.95 3.83 -7.04
N THR A 58 11.07 2.61 -6.55
CA THR A 58 12.17 1.71 -6.89
C THR A 58 11.66 0.46 -7.61
N VAL A 59 12.28 0.11 -8.73
CA VAL A 59 12.08 -1.15 -9.45
C VAL A 59 13.41 -1.89 -9.49
N GLU A 60 13.43 -3.11 -8.97
CA GLU A 60 14.58 -4.00 -9.08
C GLU A 60 14.27 -5.12 -10.06
N PHE A 61 15.20 -5.39 -10.97
CA PHE A 61 15.08 -6.53 -11.88
C PHE A 61 16.43 -7.20 -12.08
N LYS A 62 16.42 -8.53 -12.17
CA LYS A 62 17.63 -9.32 -12.38
C LYS A 62 17.66 -9.85 -13.81
N GLN A 63 18.67 -9.47 -14.56
CA GLN A 63 18.94 -10.01 -15.89
C GLN A 63 19.36 -11.48 -15.83
N GLY A 64 19.18 -12.20 -16.95
CA GLY A 64 19.55 -13.61 -17.08
C GLY A 64 21.04 -13.89 -16.93
N ASP A 65 21.90 -12.89 -17.14
CA ASP A 65 23.35 -12.95 -16.89
C ASP A 65 23.73 -12.79 -15.40
N GLY A 66 22.74 -12.54 -14.54
CA GLY A 66 22.91 -12.32 -13.10
C GLY A 66 23.05 -10.85 -12.71
N THR A 67 23.11 -9.92 -13.65
CA THR A 67 23.19 -8.48 -13.40
C THR A 67 21.90 -7.98 -12.73
N LEU A 68 22.01 -7.30 -11.60
CA LEU A 68 20.88 -6.61 -10.95
C LEU A 68 20.81 -5.17 -11.46
N ILE A 69 19.64 -4.75 -11.92
CA ILE A 69 19.35 -3.37 -12.30
C ILE A 69 18.33 -2.80 -11.32
N THR A 70 18.64 -1.64 -10.78
CA THR A 70 17.75 -0.88 -9.90
C THR A 70 17.41 0.44 -10.58
N PHE A 71 16.12 0.65 -10.87
CA PHE A 71 15.60 1.89 -11.39
C PHE A 71 14.94 2.67 -10.25
N VAL A 72 15.44 3.88 -9.98
CA VAL A 72 14.88 4.78 -8.97
C VAL A 72 14.30 6.00 -9.69
N ALA A 73 13.01 6.23 -9.52
CA ALA A 73 12.33 7.44 -9.98
C ALA A 73 11.97 8.30 -8.77
N ASP A 74 12.54 9.50 -8.70
CA ASP A 74 12.18 10.52 -7.71
C ASP A 74 11.01 11.36 -8.26
N PHE A 75 10.00 11.63 -7.43
CA PHE A 75 8.81 12.43 -7.78
C PHE A 75 8.89 13.89 -7.31
N LYS A 76 10.01 14.33 -6.75
CA LYS A 76 10.22 15.74 -6.37
C LYS A 76 10.23 16.61 -7.63
N GLN A 77 9.31 17.57 -7.65
CA GLN A 77 9.18 18.61 -8.67
C GLN A 77 9.99 19.85 -8.30
#